data_AF-A0A2V7V3F6-F1
#
_entry.id   AF-A0A2V7V3F6-F1
#
_cell.length_a   1.000
_cell.length_b   1.000
_cell.length_c   1.000
_cell.angle_alpha   90.00
_cell.angle_beta   90.00
_cell.angle_gamma   90.00
#
_symmetry.space_group_name_H-M   'P 1'
#
loop_
_entity.id
_entity.type
_entity.pdbx_description
1 polymer ?
#
loop_
_entity_poly.entity_id
_entity_poly.type
_entity_poly.pdbx_seq_one_letter_code
_entity_poly.pdbx_strand_id
1 'polypeptide(L)'
;MSSAERRRNYRMAMAVAVRVQGYLTGGGSWEEMTQTDDVSTGGTSFTLKRTVELGQVLHLALALPKRLRQYDLGEAVYRVYAL
;
A
#
# COMPACT_ATOMS: atom_id res chain seq x y z
N MET A 1 10.53 16.60 -24.76
CA MET A 1 9.87 16.02 -23.57
C MET A 1 10.34 14.58 -23.46
N SER A 2 10.96 14.18 -22.35
CA SER A 2 11.49 12.81 -22.23
C SER A 2 10.34 11.82 -22.10
N SER A 3 10.12 11.02 -23.13
CA SER A 3 9.21 9.87 -23.15
C SER A 3 9.82 8.62 -22.49
N ALA A 4 10.87 8.77 -21.69
CA ALA A 4 11.53 7.64 -21.05
C ALA A 4 10.66 7.08 -19.90
N GLU A 5 10.52 5.76 -19.87
CA GLU A 5 9.88 5.05 -18.78
C GLU A 5 10.56 5.39 -17.43
N ARG A 6 9.75 5.77 -16.44
CA ARG A 6 10.22 6.21 -15.10
C ARG A 6 10.13 5.11 -14.04
N ARG A 7 9.33 4.06 -14.27
CA ARG A 7 9.11 2.96 -13.33
C ARG A 7 10.41 2.18 -13.16
N ARG A 8 10.79 2.01 -11.90
CA ARG A 8 11.97 1.22 -11.51
C ARG A 8 11.65 -0.24 -11.16
N ASN A 9 10.38 -0.51 -10.81
CA ASN A 9 9.95 -1.82 -10.35
C ASN A 9 8.82 -2.36 -11.22
N TYR A 10 8.90 -3.66 -11.54
CA TYR A 10 7.83 -4.40 -12.20
C TYR A 10 6.61 -4.51 -11.28
N ARG A 11 5.41 -4.35 -11.86
CA ARG A 11 4.12 -4.50 -11.16
C ARG A 11 3.48 -5.81 -11.56
N MET A 12 3.11 -6.60 -10.56
CA MET A 12 2.42 -7.86 -10.74
C MET A 12 0.97 -7.69 -10.31
N ALA A 13 0.03 -7.97 -11.22
CA ALA A 13 -1.39 -8.04 -10.87
C ALA A 13 -1.59 -9.18 -9.86
N MET A 14 -2.08 -8.85 -8.68
CA MET A 14 -2.23 -9.81 -7.59
C MET A 14 -3.19 -9.23 -6.55
N ALA A 15 -4.21 -10.00 -6.17
CA ALA A 15 -5.13 -9.65 -5.11
C ALA A 15 -4.60 -10.12 -3.74
N VAL A 16 -4.15 -9.18 -2.92
CA VAL A 16 -3.74 -9.39 -1.53
C VAL A 16 -4.65 -8.58 -0.64
N ALA A 17 -5.16 -9.18 0.44
CA ALA A 17 -5.95 -8.46 1.42
C ALA A 17 -5.10 -7.38 2.11
N VAL A 18 -5.65 -6.16 2.19
CA VAL A 18 -5.03 -5.01 2.84
C VAL A 18 -6.00 -4.45 3.87
N ARG A 19 -5.52 -4.29 5.10
CA ARG A 19 -6.15 -3.44 6.09
C ARG A 19 -5.51 -2.06 6.00
N VAL A 20 -6.31 -1.05 5.72
CA VAL A 20 -5.88 0.34 5.55
C VAL A 20 -6.39 1.14 6.74
N GLN A 21 -5.48 1.74 7.49
CA GLN A 21 -5.81 2.63 8.60
C GLN A 21 -5.37 4.05 8.24
N GLY A 22 -6.30 5.00 8.26
CA GLY A 22 -6.01 6.41 8.07
C GLY A 22 -6.22 7.21 9.34
N TYR A 23 -5.48 8.30 9.47
CA TYR A 23 -5.57 9.23 10.59
C TYR A 23 -6.19 10.54 10.12
N LEU A 24 -7.05 11.12 10.94
CA LEU A 24 -7.73 12.39 10.70
C LEU A 24 -7.04 13.51 11.49
N THR A 25 -7.08 14.73 10.98
CA THR A 25 -6.44 15.91 11.58
C THR A 25 -6.92 16.18 13.02
N GLY A 26 -8.15 15.77 13.36
CA GLY A 26 -8.72 15.89 14.71
C GLY A 26 -8.36 14.76 15.68
N GLY A 27 -7.41 13.89 15.34
CA GLY A 27 -6.96 12.78 16.19
C GLY A 27 -7.82 11.50 16.09
N GLY A 28 -8.89 11.52 15.31
CA GLY A 28 -9.65 10.31 14.97
C GLY A 28 -8.91 9.41 14.00
N SER A 29 -9.29 8.14 13.94
CA SER A 29 -8.80 7.21 12.91
C SER A 29 -9.97 6.46 12.27
N TRP A 30 -9.73 5.95 11.07
CA TRP A 30 -10.66 5.08 10.36
C TRP A 30 -9.91 3.87 9.82
N GLU A 31 -10.66 2.81 9.57
CA GLU A 31 -10.14 1.57 8.99
C GLU A 31 -11.01 1.13 7.82
N GLU A 32 -10.37 0.61 6.78
CA GLU A 32 -11.03 -0.02 5.63
C GLU A 32 -10.30 -1.30 5.22
N MET A 33 -11.05 -2.35 4.93
CA MET A 33 -10.52 -3.59 4.33
C MET A 33 -10.70 -3.53 2.82
N THR A 34 -9.62 -3.74 2.07
CA THR A 34 -9.62 -3.77 0.61
C THR A 34 -8.68 -4.86 0.08
N GLN A 35 -8.51 -4.94 -1.24
CA GLN A 35 -7.55 -5.81 -1.91
C GLN A 35 -6.69 -5.02 -2.89
N THR A 36 -5.45 -5.46 -3.08
CA THR A 36 -4.55 -4.87 -4.07
C THR A 36 -4.99 -5.19 -5.49
N ASP A 37 -4.87 -4.22 -6.40
CA ASP A 37 -5.02 -4.43 -7.84
C ASP A 37 -3.68 -4.91 -8.43
N ASP A 38 -2.59 -4.23 -8.05
CA ASP A 38 -1.22 -4.62 -8.36
C ASP A 38 -0.24 -4.40 -7.20
N VAL A 39 0.87 -5.13 -7.24
CA VAL A 39 1.97 -5.03 -6.27
C VAL A 39 3.31 -4.98 -6.99
N SER A 40 4.21 -4.15 -6.48
CA SER A 40 5.65 -4.17 -6.76
C SER A 40 6.45 -4.20 -5.45
N THR A 41 7.76 -4.40 -5.54
CA THR A 41 8.66 -4.25 -4.38
C THR A 41 8.66 -2.83 -3.81
N GLY A 42 8.24 -1.81 -4.57
CA GLY A 42 8.27 -0.41 -4.14
C GLY A 42 6.92 0.19 -3.78
N GLY A 43 5.82 -0.58 -3.87
CA GLY A 43 4.48 -0.06 -3.63
C GLY A 43 3.39 -0.94 -4.22
N THR A 44 2.14 -0.56 -3.95
CA THR A 44 0.93 -1.29 -4.36
C THR A 44 -0.18 -0.30 -4.73
N SER A 45 -1.16 -0.75 -5.50
CA SER A 45 -2.40 -0.04 -5.80
C SER A 45 -3.59 -0.79 -5.23
N PHE A 46 -4.60 -0.04 -4.78
CA PHE A 46 -5.90 -0.54 -4.33
C PHE A 46 -6.91 0.60 -4.37
N THR A 47 -8.20 0.26 -4.41
CA THR A 47 -9.28 1.23 -4.34
C THR A 47 -9.86 1.30 -2.93
N LEU A 48 -10.19 2.51 -2.48
CA LEU A 48 -10.89 2.77 -1.22
C LEU A 48 -12.28 3.35 -1.51
N LYS A 49 -13.25 3.02 -0.66
CA LYS A 49 -14.56 3.68 -0.62
C LYS A 49 -14.45 5.07 -0.01
N ARG A 50 -13.56 5.23 0.97
CA ARG A 50 -13.30 6.52 1.59
C ARG A 50 -12.35 7.37 0.74
N THR A 51 -12.72 8.63 0.54
CA THR A 51 -11.83 9.64 -0.05
C THR A 51 -10.64 9.90 0.86
N VAL A 52 -9.45 9.93 0.27
CA VAL A 52 -8.19 10.26 0.93
C VAL A 52 -7.53 11.42 0.19
N GLU A 53 -6.77 12.24 0.92
CA GLU A 53 -6.02 13.35 0.35
C GLU A 53 -4.61 12.91 -0.07
N LEU A 54 -4.05 13.54 -1.10
CA LEU A 54 -2.66 13.31 -1.47
C LEU A 54 -1.74 13.71 -0.32
N GLY A 55 -0.82 12.82 0.06
CA GLY A 55 0.08 13.04 1.20
C GLY A 55 -0.55 12.68 2.55
N GLN A 56 -1.80 12.20 2.59
CA GLN A 56 -2.38 11.64 3.81
C GLN A 56 -1.66 10.35 4.17
N VAL A 57 -1.12 10.30 5.39
CA VAL A 57 -0.45 9.10 5.90
C VAL A 57 -1.48 7.98 6.13
N LEU A 58 -1.26 6.86 5.46
CA LEU A 58 -2.00 5.61 5.66
C LEU A 58 -1.07 4.56 6.25
N HIS A 59 -1.56 3.81 7.23
CA HIS A 59 -0.88 2.63 7.75
C HIS A 59 -1.51 1.37 7.15
N LEU A 60 -0.72 0.64 6.38
CA LEU A 60 -1.15 -0.55 5.64
C LEU A 60 -0.67 -1.80 6.37
N ALA A 61 -1.53 -2.81 6.46
CA ALA A 61 -1.17 -4.14 6.91
C ALA A 61 -1.65 -5.18 5.89
N LEU A 62 -0.72 -5.96 5.34
CA LEU A 62 -0.99 -6.90 4.26
C LEU A 62 -0.16 -8.18 4.38
N ALA A 63 -0.74 -9.31 3.96
CA ALA A 63 -0.07 -10.61 3.91
C ALA A 63 0.85 -10.72 2.68
N LEU A 64 1.77 -9.77 2.52
CA LEU A 64 2.58 -9.66 1.31
C LEU A 64 3.62 -10.79 1.22
N PRO A 65 3.82 -11.47 0.08
CA PRO A 65 4.88 -12.45 -0.08
C PRO A 65 6.27 -11.85 0.16
N LYS A 66 7.18 -12.58 0.83
CA LYS A 66 8.53 -12.09 1.20
C LYS A 66 9.31 -11.49 0.03
N ARG A 67 9.22 -12.09 -1.17
CA ARG A 67 9.89 -11.61 -2.40
C ARG A 67 9.44 -10.21 -2.87
N LEU A 68 8.31 -9.71 -2.37
CA LEU A 68 7.75 -8.40 -2.71
C LEU A 68 7.89 -7.39 -1.55
N ARG A 69 8.48 -7.80 -0.42
CA ARG A 69 8.73 -6.92 0.72
C ARG A 69 10.12 -6.28 0.60
N GLN A 70 10.28 -5.06 1.10
CA GLN A 70 11.61 -4.45 1.27
C GLN A 70 12.22 -4.73 2.64
N TYR A 71 11.38 -4.95 3.66
CA TYR A 71 11.76 -5.18 5.05
C TYR A 71 10.79 -6.15 5.73
N ASP A 72 10.94 -6.40 7.03
CA ASP A 72 10.08 -7.28 7.84
C ASP A 72 9.87 -8.68 7.22
N LEU A 73 10.95 -9.26 6.70
CA LEU A 73 10.94 -10.56 6.01
C LEU A 73 10.63 -11.74 6.94
N GLY A 74 10.81 -11.56 8.25
CA GLY A 74 10.48 -12.54 9.29
C GLY A 74 9.01 -12.50 9.73
N GLU A 75 8.33 -11.37 9.51
CA GLU A 75 7.00 -11.12 10.09
C GLU A 75 5.89 -11.82 9.31
N ALA A 76 4.81 -12.20 10.01
CA ALA A 76 3.63 -12.77 9.35
C ALA A 76 2.93 -11.73 8.45
N VAL A 77 2.84 -10.48 8.93
CA VAL A 77 2.13 -9.38 8.28
C VAL A 77 3.14 -8.27 7.95
N TYR A 78 3.10 -7.79 6.70
CA TYR A 78 3.90 -6.65 6.28
C TYR A 78 3.17 -5.36 6.65
N ARG A 79 3.79 -4.52 7.49
CA ARG A 79 3.21 -3.27 7.99
C ARG A 79 4.03 -2.08 7.51
N VAL A 80 3.38 -1.15 6.83
CA VAL A 80 4.08 -0.03 6.19
C VAL A 80 3.25 1.25 6.27
N TYR A 81 3.92 2.40 6.25
CA TYR A 81 3.27 3.68 6.03
C TYR A 81 3.30 4.05 4.54
N ALA A 82 2.21 4.62 4.04
CA ALA A 82 2.04 5.11 2.68
C ALA A 82 1.57 6.58 2.70
N LEU A 83 1.81 7.29 1.58
CA LEU A 83 1.51 8.72 1.35
C LEU A 83 0.81 8.92 0.01
#